data_AF-A0A7S0CCA6-F1
#
_entry.id   AF-A0A7S0CCA6-F1
#
_cell.length_a   1.000
_cell.length_b   1.000
_cell.length_c   1.000
_cell.angle_alpha   90.00
_cell.angle_beta   90.00
_cell.angle_gamma   90.00
#
_symmetry.space_group_name_H-M   'P 1'
#
loop_
_entity.id
_entity.type
_entity.pdbx_description
1 polymer ?
#
loop_
_entity_poly.entity_id
_entity_poly.type
_entity_poly.pdbx_seq_one_letter_code
_entity_poly.pdbx_strand_id
1 'polypeptide(L)'
;MKTIIISLLGSAVAFNGSPVFHRPASYSSSRSVLKMGGATGRATTLEGKTEVVANVKTLLESSEMVFSMPASGLKVKEMNELRFGLPEGTTAQCVKNKLMQKAAAGTDYEAALTDSSLLKGTNLWFFIRDDIGASIKSHKTFVKEFEKKESHGIIGGVIDGDTLDALQVVAVGALPSKKELITMIAARIKAVPTKVARVVKAPNAKLARAIKLATEKEEEE
;
A
#
# COMPACT_ATOMS: atom_id res chain seq x y z
N MET A 1 -15.13 -79.01 -6.14
CA MET A 1 -13.99 -78.35 -5.46
C MET A 1 -14.53 -77.65 -4.20
N LYS A 2 -14.17 -78.19 -3.01
CA LYS A 2 -14.12 -77.66 -1.61
C LYS A 2 -15.14 -76.57 -1.17
N THR A 3 -16.13 -76.82 -0.28
CA THR A 3 -16.12 -77.00 1.22
C THR A 3 -15.61 -75.73 1.95
N ILE A 4 -16.44 -74.84 2.53
CA ILE A 4 -17.18 -74.85 3.83
C ILE A 4 -16.28 -74.68 5.10
N ILE A 5 -16.65 -73.71 5.97
CA ILE A 5 -16.47 -73.57 7.46
C ILE A 5 -15.23 -72.89 8.10
N ILE A 6 -15.51 -71.79 8.84
CA ILE A 6 -15.15 -71.38 10.24
C ILE A 6 -13.68 -71.50 10.72
N SER A 7 -13.12 -70.40 11.27
CA SER A 7 -12.58 -70.36 12.66
C SER A 7 -11.92 -69.02 13.05
N LEU A 8 -12.09 -68.71 14.34
CA LEU A 8 -11.53 -67.61 15.14
C LEU A 8 -10.00 -67.65 15.30
N LEU A 9 -9.48 -66.59 15.95
CA LEU A 9 -8.13 -66.32 16.51
C LEU A 9 -7.33 -65.37 15.61
N GLY A 10 -7.17 -64.09 15.95
CA GLY A 10 -6.66 -63.61 17.24
C GLY A 10 -5.19 -63.22 17.05
N SER A 11 -4.92 -61.95 16.72
CA SER A 11 -3.64 -61.33 17.08
C SER A 11 -3.89 -59.84 17.34
N ALA A 12 -3.55 -59.45 18.57
CA ALA A 12 -3.67 -58.12 19.10
C ALA A 12 -2.48 -57.27 18.65
N VAL A 13 -2.74 -56.08 18.10
CA VAL A 13 -1.80 -54.97 18.18
C VAL A 13 -2.61 -53.74 18.53
N ALA A 14 -2.49 -53.32 19.79
CA ALA A 14 -3.02 -52.08 20.30
C ALA A 14 -2.35 -50.90 19.57
N PHE A 15 -3.13 -50.14 18.81
CA PHE A 15 -2.72 -48.81 18.36
C PHE A 15 -3.55 -47.77 19.13
N ASN A 16 -3.30 -47.71 20.43
CA ASN A 16 -3.77 -46.64 21.29
C ASN A 16 -2.97 -45.37 20.98
N GLY A 17 -3.68 -44.27 20.77
CA GLY A 17 -3.13 -42.92 20.94
C GLY A 17 -2.62 -42.27 19.66
N SER A 18 -3.43 -41.40 19.09
CA SER A 18 -3.01 -40.31 18.19
C SER A 18 -1.82 -39.57 18.81
N PRO A 19 -0.75 -39.24 18.07
CA PRO A 19 0.33 -38.42 18.61
C PRO A 19 -0.19 -36.99 18.81
N VAL A 20 -0.53 -36.67 20.06
CA VAL A 20 -0.74 -35.31 20.52
C VAL A 20 0.56 -34.56 20.33
N PHE A 21 0.58 -33.70 19.31
CA PHE A 21 1.63 -32.73 19.06
C PHE A 21 1.78 -31.85 20.31
N HIS A 22 2.81 -32.14 21.10
CA HIS A 22 3.14 -31.36 22.30
C HIS A 22 3.65 -30.00 21.85
N ARG A 23 2.78 -28.98 21.89
CA ARG A 23 3.20 -27.59 21.80
C ARG A 23 3.97 -27.25 23.07
N PRO A 24 5.26 -26.87 23.02
CA PRO A 24 5.98 -26.49 24.22
C PRO A 24 5.32 -25.26 24.84
N ALA A 25 4.79 -25.43 26.05
CA ALA A 25 4.30 -24.35 26.87
C ALA A 25 5.50 -23.54 27.40
N SER A 26 5.88 -22.49 26.67
CA SER A 26 6.73 -21.44 27.21
C SER A 26 6.30 -20.07 26.70
N TYR A 27 5.26 -19.53 27.35
CA TYR A 27 5.20 -18.11 27.67
C TYR A 27 4.56 -17.96 29.05
N SER A 28 5.29 -18.41 30.07
CA SER A 28 5.04 -17.97 31.43
C SER A 28 5.67 -16.59 31.57
N SER A 29 4.85 -15.55 31.36
CA SER A 29 5.12 -14.21 31.88
C SER A 29 3.91 -13.80 32.70
N SER A 30 3.97 -14.20 33.97
CA SER A 30 3.31 -13.62 35.13
C SER A 30 1.89 -13.02 34.89
N ARG A 31 0.87 -13.87 35.06
CA ARG A 31 -0.44 -13.42 35.54
C ARG A 31 -0.29 -12.97 37.00
N SER A 32 0.06 -11.71 37.24
CA SER A 32 -0.05 -11.14 38.58
C SER A 32 -0.17 -9.61 38.63
N VAL A 33 -1.06 -9.01 37.83
CA VAL A 33 -1.69 -7.72 38.24
C VAL A 33 -3.15 -7.68 37.77
N LEU A 34 -3.98 -8.50 38.40
CA LEU A 34 -5.44 -8.33 38.43
C LEU A 34 -5.82 -8.05 39.87
N LYS A 35 -5.72 -6.78 40.29
CA LYS A 35 -6.40 -6.21 41.46
C LYS A 35 -6.17 -4.70 41.42
N MET A 36 -7.25 -3.94 41.39
CA MET A 36 -7.38 -2.53 40.97
C MET A 36 -7.46 -2.35 39.46
N GLY A 37 -8.48 -1.62 39.00
CA GLY A 37 -8.80 -1.32 37.60
C GLY A 37 -7.72 -0.50 36.89
N GLY A 38 -6.53 -1.06 36.78
CA GLY A 38 -5.41 -0.53 36.03
C GLY A 38 -5.55 -0.86 34.56
N ALA A 39 -5.24 0.15 33.75
CA ALA A 39 -4.98 0.11 32.33
C ALA A 39 -4.07 -1.08 31.90
N THR A 40 -4.64 -2.23 31.56
CA THR A 40 -3.88 -3.34 30.98
C THR A 40 -3.96 -3.28 29.44
N GLY A 41 -2.82 -3.27 28.77
CA GLY A 41 -2.72 -3.35 27.30
C GLY A 41 -1.91 -2.24 26.64
N ARG A 42 -1.46 -2.50 25.40
CA ARG A 42 -0.61 -1.61 24.59
C ARG A 42 -1.19 -0.21 24.37
N ALA A 43 -2.51 -0.08 24.37
CA ALA A 43 -3.20 1.19 24.16
C ALA A 43 -3.18 2.11 25.41
N THR A 44 -2.95 1.55 26.60
CA THR A 44 -3.25 2.26 27.85
C THR A 44 -2.01 2.43 28.75
N THR A 45 -1.12 1.43 28.81
CA THR A 45 0.19 1.55 29.51
C THR A 45 1.10 2.56 28.82
N LEU A 46 2.04 3.15 29.57
CA LEU A 46 3.03 4.07 29.00
C LEU A 46 3.99 3.33 28.07
N GLU A 47 4.49 2.17 28.51
CA GLU A 47 5.37 1.28 27.75
C GLU A 47 4.75 0.87 26.40
N GLY A 48 3.47 0.51 26.40
CA GLY A 48 2.75 0.17 25.18
C GLY A 48 2.61 1.33 24.19
N LYS A 49 2.36 2.55 24.70
CA LYS A 49 2.30 3.75 23.87
C LYS A 49 3.67 4.11 23.30
N THR A 50 4.75 3.90 24.06
CA THR A 50 6.10 4.14 23.56
C THR A 50 6.48 3.14 22.47
N GLU A 51 6.09 1.87 22.59
CA GLU A 51 6.25 0.87 21.51
C GLU A 51 5.51 1.29 20.24
N VAL A 52 4.25 1.74 20.36
CA VAL A 52 3.46 2.20 19.22
C VAL A 52 4.10 3.42 18.56
N VAL A 53 4.58 4.38 19.35
CA VAL A 53 5.29 5.56 18.82
C VAL A 53 6.56 5.13 18.09
N ALA A 54 7.34 4.19 18.63
CA ALA A 54 8.53 3.67 17.98
C ALA A 54 8.20 3.00 16.64
N ASN A 55 7.18 2.14 16.60
CA ASN A 55 6.74 1.51 15.36
C ASN A 55 6.30 2.54 14.31
N VAL A 56 5.53 3.55 14.72
CA VAL A 56 5.09 4.61 13.81
C VAL A 56 6.27 5.44 13.31
N LYS A 57 7.26 5.73 14.16
CA LYS A 57 8.51 6.39 13.75
C LYS A 57 9.24 5.59 12.67
N THR A 58 9.40 4.28 12.86
CA THR A 58 10.03 3.43 11.84
C THR A 58 9.25 3.41 10.52
N LEU A 59 7.92 3.47 10.57
CA LEU A 59 7.08 3.55 9.38
C LEU A 59 7.24 4.90 8.68
N LEU A 60 7.28 6.00 9.43
CA LEU A 60 7.49 7.36 8.92
C LEU A 60 8.85 7.49 8.23
N GLU A 61 9.91 7.01 8.87
CA GLU A 61 11.28 7.02 8.30
C GLU A 61 11.38 6.18 7.03
N SER A 62 10.63 5.08 6.94
CA SER A 62 10.61 4.22 5.76
C SER A 62 9.72 4.74 4.63
N SER A 63 8.85 5.74 4.88
CA SER A 63 7.88 6.22 3.91
C SER A 63 8.36 7.48 3.19
N GLU A 64 8.15 7.54 1.88
CA GLU A 64 8.34 8.73 1.02
C GLU A 64 7.10 9.64 1.09
N MET A 65 5.90 9.07 1.27
CA MET A 65 4.66 9.84 1.40
C MET A 65 3.76 9.24 2.48
N VAL A 66 3.08 10.13 3.19
CA VAL A 66 2.02 9.77 4.13
C VAL A 66 0.73 10.50 3.74
N PHE A 67 -0.41 9.82 3.75
CA PHE A 67 -1.70 10.49 3.62
C PHE A 67 -2.72 10.01 4.64
N SER A 68 -3.71 10.87 4.90
CA SER A 68 -4.75 10.64 5.89
C SER A 68 -6.13 10.57 5.26
N MET A 69 -6.94 9.64 5.75
CA MET A 69 -8.36 9.55 5.41
C MET A 69 -9.18 9.37 6.69
N PRO A 70 -10.46 9.78 6.70
CA PRO A 70 -11.32 9.56 7.85
C PRO A 70 -11.65 8.07 8.00
N ALA A 71 -11.45 7.52 9.18
CA ALA A 71 -11.73 6.11 9.47
C ALA A 71 -13.19 5.84 9.87
N SER A 72 -13.99 6.89 10.09
CA SER A 72 -15.39 6.79 10.51
C SER A 72 -16.28 6.25 9.40
N GLY A 73 -17.17 5.30 9.72
CA GLY A 73 -18.18 4.80 8.77
C GLY A 73 -17.72 3.65 7.86
N LEU A 74 -16.51 3.12 8.08
CA LEU A 74 -16.01 1.92 7.40
C LEU A 74 -16.48 0.64 8.11
N LYS A 75 -17.05 -0.29 7.35
CA LYS A 75 -17.31 -1.65 7.85
C LYS A 75 -15.99 -2.42 7.88
N VAL A 76 -15.90 -3.41 8.78
CA VAL A 76 -14.70 -4.25 8.90
C VAL A 76 -14.36 -4.98 7.60
N LYS A 77 -15.37 -5.39 6.82
CA LYS A 77 -15.18 -6.00 5.49
C LYS A 77 -14.47 -5.07 4.52
N GLU A 78 -14.96 -3.83 4.41
CA GLU A 78 -14.41 -2.79 3.55
C GLU A 78 -12.97 -2.43 3.96
N MET A 79 -12.68 -2.37 5.27
CA MET A 79 -11.33 -2.15 5.77
C MET A 79 -10.37 -3.30 5.40
N ASN A 80 -10.86 -4.54 5.37
CA ASN A 80 -10.05 -5.68 4.96
C ASN A 80 -9.82 -5.66 3.44
N GLU A 81 -10.84 -5.36 2.65
CA GLU A 81 -10.71 -5.20 1.19
C GLU A 81 -9.73 -4.08 0.84
N LEU A 82 -9.80 -2.95 1.55
CA LEU A 82 -8.81 -1.87 1.43
C LEU A 82 -7.40 -2.37 1.71
N ARG A 83 -7.18 -3.13 2.79
CA ARG A 83 -5.85 -3.69 3.11
C ARG A 83 -5.33 -4.67 2.06
N PHE A 84 -6.21 -5.46 1.46
CA PHE A 84 -5.84 -6.39 0.38
C PHE A 84 -5.61 -5.69 -0.97
N GLY A 85 -6.29 -4.57 -1.21
CA GLY A 85 -6.15 -3.78 -2.44
C GLY A 85 -4.97 -2.81 -2.45
N LEU A 86 -4.23 -2.68 -1.35
CA LEU A 86 -3.03 -1.84 -1.30
C LEU A 86 -1.85 -2.52 -2.01
N PRO A 87 -1.05 -1.78 -2.79
CA PRO A 87 0.14 -2.32 -3.42
C PRO A 87 1.21 -2.66 -2.38
N GLU A 88 2.10 -3.59 -2.75
CA GLU A 88 3.25 -3.95 -1.92
C GLU A 88 4.07 -2.70 -1.56
N GLY A 89 4.37 -2.52 -0.27
CA GLY A 89 5.08 -1.35 0.24
C GLY A 89 4.18 -0.19 0.68
N THR A 90 2.85 -0.36 0.69
CA THR A 90 1.94 0.56 1.38
C THR A 90 1.31 -0.09 2.60
N THR A 91 1.44 0.56 3.75
CA THR A 91 0.91 0.08 5.03
C THR A 91 -0.18 1.02 5.52
N ALA A 92 -1.38 0.50 5.79
CA ALA A 92 -2.49 1.26 6.37
C ALA A 92 -2.67 0.94 7.86
N GLN A 93 -2.55 1.94 8.74
CA GLN A 93 -2.77 1.79 10.18
C GLN A 93 -3.60 2.94 10.77
N CYS A 94 -4.51 2.59 11.67
CA CYS A 94 -5.21 3.57 12.50
C CYS A 94 -4.31 3.95 13.68
N VAL A 95 -3.93 5.21 13.79
CA VAL A 95 -3.06 5.70 14.87
C VAL A 95 -3.72 6.89 15.54
N LYS A 96 -3.66 6.93 16.88
CA LYS A 96 -4.19 8.05 17.68
C LYS A 96 -3.43 9.35 17.35
N ASN A 97 -4.17 10.44 17.17
CA ASN A 97 -3.62 11.73 16.73
C ASN A 97 -2.48 12.24 17.62
N LYS A 98 -2.63 12.16 18.96
CA LYS A 98 -1.54 12.52 19.90
C LYS A 98 -0.31 11.62 19.81
N LEU A 99 -0.46 10.36 19.41
CA LEU A 99 0.67 9.45 19.22
C LEU A 99 1.39 9.77 17.90
N MET A 100 0.63 10.10 16.84
CA MET A 100 1.21 10.60 15.59
C MET A 100 2.02 11.88 15.79
N GLN A 101 1.50 12.86 16.55
CA GLN A 101 2.25 14.08 16.87
C GLN A 101 3.58 13.77 17.57
N LYS A 102 3.58 12.84 18.53
CA LYS A 102 4.81 12.42 19.21
C LYS A 102 5.76 11.60 18.34
N ALA A 103 5.22 10.87 17.36
CA ALA A 103 6.03 10.14 16.39
C ALA A 103 6.66 11.08 15.37
N ALA A 104 5.93 12.10 14.94
CA ALA A 104 6.39 13.14 14.01
C ALA A 104 7.46 14.05 14.61
N ALA A 105 7.43 14.27 15.93
CA ALA A 105 8.43 15.04 16.65
C ALA A 105 9.83 14.39 16.51
N GLY A 106 10.73 15.09 15.83
CA GLY A 106 12.07 14.62 15.47
C GLY A 106 12.19 13.98 14.08
N THR A 107 11.19 14.10 13.21
CA THR A 107 11.28 13.71 11.79
C THR A 107 11.02 14.91 10.88
N ASP A 108 11.42 14.81 9.62
CA ASP A 108 11.18 15.87 8.61
C ASP A 108 9.69 16.19 8.42
N TYR A 109 8.81 15.29 8.88
CA TYR A 109 7.36 15.46 8.89
C TYR A 109 6.80 16.33 10.03
N GLU A 110 7.65 16.83 10.93
CA GLU A 110 7.25 17.62 12.11
C GLU A 110 6.54 18.92 11.71
N ALA A 111 7.06 19.65 10.73
CA ALA A 111 6.45 20.90 10.24
C ALA A 111 5.04 20.67 9.67
N ALA A 112 4.87 19.56 8.94
CA ALA A 112 3.60 19.21 8.32
C ALA A 112 2.56 18.62 9.29
N LEU A 113 3.00 18.01 10.40
CA LEU A 113 2.12 17.31 11.34
C LEU A 113 1.89 18.07 12.66
N THR A 114 2.51 19.21 12.89
CA THR A 114 2.30 19.99 14.13
C THR A 114 1.09 20.92 14.04
N ASP A 115 0.88 21.57 12.90
CA ASP A 115 -0.18 22.58 12.70
C ASP A 115 -1.35 22.11 11.81
N SER A 116 -1.31 20.89 11.30
CA SER A 116 -2.20 20.46 10.23
C SER A 116 -3.60 20.05 10.69
N SER A 117 -4.60 20.53 9.94
CA SER A 117 -5.99 20.06 9.95
C SER A 117 -6.12 18.54 9.78
N LEU A 118 -5.08 17.88 9.24
CA LEU A 118 -4.95 16.44 9.05
C LEU A 118 -5.12 15.65 10.36
N LEU A 119 -4.78 16.23 11.52
CA LEU A 119 -4.88 15.56 12.82
C LEU A 119 -6.21 15.78 13.55
N LYS A 120 -7.21 16.37 12.89
CA LYS A 120 -8.54 16.57 13.46
C LYS A 120 -9.47 15.45 13.02
N GLY A 121 -10.16 14.83 13.98
CA GLY A 121 -11.11 13.75 13.72
C GLY A 121 -10.49 12.34 13.78
N THR A 122 -11.17 11.38 13.15
CA THR A 122 -10.81 9.96 13.16
C THR A 122 -9.90 9.65 11.97
N ASN A 123 -8.61 9.41 12.20
CA ASN A 123 -7.66 9.26 11.09
C ASN A 123 -7.19 7.82 10.89
N LEU A 124 -7.26 7.38 9.64
CA LEU A 124 -6.51 6.25 9.11
C LEU A 124 -5.34 6.79 8.30
N TRP A 125 -4.15 6.31 8.62
CA TRP A 125 -2.90 6.71 7.98
C TRP A 125 -2.42 5.66 7.01
N PHE A 126 -1.92 6.11 5.87
CA PHE A 126 -1.22 5.29 4.90
C PHE A 126 0.22 5.74 4.81
N PHE A 127 1.13 4.80 5.03
CA PHE A 127 2.56 4.97 4.88
C PHE A 127 2.97 4.33 3.55
N ILE A 128 3.44 5.14 2.61
CA ILE A 128 3.84 4.68 1.27
C ILE A 128 5.36 4.74 1.17
N ARG A 129 5.99 3.62 0.84
CA ARG A 129 7.43 3.57 0.57
C ARG A 129 7.78 3.81 -0.89
N ASP A 130 7.19 3.05 -1.82
CA ASP A 130 7.70 2.98 -3.20
C ASP A 130 6.75 3.54 -4.27
N ASP A 131 5.44 3.31 -4.19
CA ASP A 131 4.50 3.59 -5.29
C ASP A 131 3.35 4.53 -4.90
N ILE A 132 3.65 5.84 -4.85
CA ILE A 132 2.68 6.90 -4.53
C ILE A 132 1.45 6.88 -5.45
N GLY A 133 1.67 6.82 -6.76
CA GLY A 133 0.59 6.87 -7.75
C GLY A 133 -0.32 5.64 -7.69
N ALA A 134 0.21 4.45 -7.39
CA ALA A 134 -0.59 3.23 -7.31
C ALA A 134 -1.48 3.23 -6.06
N SER A 135 -0.96 3.68 -4.91
CA SER A 135 -1.69 3.71 -3.64
C SER A 135 -2.85 4.71 -3.65
N ILE A 136 -2.68 5.85 -4.31
CA ILE A 136 -3.79 6.81 -4.45
C ILE A 136 -4.80 6.31 -5.49
N LYS A 137 -4.37 5.60 -6.54
CA LYS A 137 -5.29 4.97 -7.50
C LYS A 137 -6.12 3.87 -6.85
N SER A 138 -5.52 2.99 -6.04
CA SER A 138 -6.24 1.95 -5.30
C SER A 138 -7.21 2.56 -4.29
N HIS A 139 -6.83 3.67 -3.65
CA HIS A 139 -7.77 4.42 -2.81
C HIS A 139 -8.92 5.04 -3.62
N LYS A 140 -8.65 5.61 -4.81
CA LYS A 140 -9.70 6.13 -5.70
C LYS A 140 -10.62 5.03 -6.24
N THR A 141 -10.12 3.84 -6.55
CA THR A 141 -10.98 2.71 -6.97
C THR A 141 -11.85 2.27 -5.81
N PHE A 142 -11.30 2.16 -4.60
CA PHE A 142 -12.06 1.86 -3.39
C PHE A 142 -13.18 2.90 -3.15
N VAL A 143 -12.88 4.21 -3.22
CA VAL A 143 -13.91 5.26 -3.06
C VAL A 143 -15.01 5.17 -4.11
N LYS A 144 -14.68 4.73 -5.34
CA LYS A 144 -15.67 4.51 -6.41
C LYS A 144 -16.52 3.27 -6.16
N GLU A 145 -15.92 2.16 -5.75
CA GLU A 145 -16.60 0.88 -5.51
C GLU A 145 -17.62 0.97 -4.37
N PHE A 146 -17.31 1.73 -3.33
CA PHE A 146 -18.18 1.87 -2.16
C PHE A 146 -19.06 3.13 -2.18
N GLU A 147 -18.96 3.96 -3.21
CA GLU A 147 -19.73 5.21 -3.39
C GLU A 147 -19.69 6.18 -2.18
N LYS A 148 -18.69 6.07 -1.29
CA LYS A 148 -18.56 6.88 -0.06
C LYS A 148 -17.84 8.21 -0.29
N LYS A 149 -18.17 8.91 -1.38
CA LYS A 149 -17.52 10.19 -1.75
C LYS A 149 -17.63 11.28 -0.67
N GLU A 150 -18.71 11.28 0.10
CA GLU A 150 -19.02 12.36 1.06
C GLU A 150 -18.43 12.14 2.45
N SER A 151 -18.20 10.88 2.86
CA SER A 151 -17.70 10.54 4.19
C SER A 151 -16.23 10.13 4.20
N HIS A 152 -15.62 9.79 3.05
CA HIS A 152 -14.24 9.27 2.96
C HIS A 152 -13.35 10.11 2.03
N GLY A 153 -13.60 11.42 1.97
CA GLY A 153 -12.68 12.35 1.31
C GLY A 153 -11.30 12.29 1.97
N ILE A 154 -10.25 12.24 1.16
CA ILE A 154 -8.87 12.38 1.63
C ILE A 154 -8.77 13.75 2.33
N ILE A 155 -8.38 13.77 3.61
CA ILE A 155 -8.29 15.03 4.39
C ILE A 155 -7.06 15.82 3.93
N GLY A 156 -6.02 15.09 3.53
CA GLY A 156 -4.82 15.60 2.88
C GLY A 156 -3.64 14.65 3.09
N GLY A 157 -2.50 15.04 2.53
CA GLY A 157 -1.28 14.24 2.54
C GLY A 157 -0.06 15.06 2.90
N VAL A 158 1.05 14.38 3.10
CA VAL A 158 2.36 14.95 3.37
C VAL A 158 3.37 14.24 2.48
N ILE A 159 4.14 15.02 1.71
CA ILE A 159 5.28 14.54 0.91
C ILE A 159 6.50 15.28 1.40
N ASP A 160 7.56 14.59 1.80
CA ASP A 160 8.87 15.20 2.09
C ASP A 160 8.81 16.44 3.02
N GLY A 161 7.86 16.46 3.96
CA GLY A 161 7.66 17.58 4.90
C GLY A 161 6.70 18.68 4.43
N ASP A 162 6.21 18.66 3.20
CA ASP A 162 5.21 19.59 2.66
C ASP A 162 3.78 19.04 2.82
N THR A 163 2.88 19.87 3.37
CA THR A 163 1.45 19.52 3.49
C THR A 163 0.72 19.75 2.18
N LEU A 164 -0.03 18.74 1.74
CA LEU A 164 -0.88 18.79 0.56
C LEU A 164 -2.36 18.74 0.92
N ASP A 165 -3.13 19.62 0.31
CA ASP A 165 -4.59 19.64 0.42
C ASP A 165 -5.24 18.50 -0.40
N ALA A 166 -6.51 18.18 -0.11
CA ALA A 166 -7.28 17.11 -0.74
C ALA A 166 -7.22 17.15 -2.28
N LEU A 167 -7.33 18.35 -2.88
CA LEU A 167 -7.26 18.53 -4.33
C LEU A 167 -5.87 18.22 -4.90
N GLN A 168 -4.83 18.57 -4.14
CA GLN A 168 -3.45 18.31 -4.52
C GLN A 168 -3.13 16.81 -4.41
N VAL A 169 -3.65 16.11 -3.41
CA VAL A 169 -3.49 14.65 -3.32
C VAL A 169 -4.17 13.93 -4.49
N VAL A 170 -5.33 14.43 -4.96
CA VAL A 170 -5.98 13.89 -6.17
C VAL A 170 -5.11 14.10 -7.40
N ALA A 171 -4.44 15.25 -7.54
CA ALA A 171 -3.49 15.52 -8.62
C ALA A 171 -2.27 14.60 -8.55
N VAL A 172 -1.73 14.35 -7.36
CA VAL A 172 -0.63 13.39 -7.15
C VAL A 172 -1.06 11.97 -7.53
N GLY A 173 -2.31 11.60 -7.24
CA GLY A 173 -2.87 10.31 -7.66
C GLY A 173 -3.16 10.19 -9.16
N ALA A 174 -3.05 11.25 -9.95
CA ALA A 174 -3.09 11.16 -11.41
C ALA A 174 -1.74 10.73 -11.99
N LEU A 175 -0.67 10.75 -11.18
CA LEU A 175 0.65 10.36 -11.64
C LEU A 175 0.73 8.85 -11.95
N PRO A 176 1.52 8.44 -12.96
CA PRO A 176 1.85 7.05 -13.23
C PRO A 176 2.64 6.41 -12.08
N SER A 177 2.78 5.08 -12.08
CA SER A 177 3.63 4.37 -11.10
C SER A 177 5.10 4.81 -11.19
N LYS A 178 5.94 4.50 -10.19
CA LYS A 178 7.35 4.91 -10.18
C LYS A 178 8.09 4.40 -11.42
N LYS A 179 7.84 3.14 -11.79
CA LYS A 179 8.43 2.51 -13.00
C LYS A 179 7.94 3.20 -14.28
N GLU A 180 6.64 3.50 -14.37
CA GLU A 180 6.07 4.20 -15.53
C GLU A 180 6.58 5.65 -15.64
N LEU A 181 6.75 6.35 -14.52
CA LEU A 181 7.34 7.69 -14.52
C LEU A 181 8.77 7.67 -15.06
N ILE A 182 9.59 6.71 -14.59
CA ILE A 182 10.96 6.53 -15.07
C ILE A 182 10.96 6.22 -16.57
N THR A 183 10.05 5.35 -17.05
CA THR A 183 9.98 5.03 -18.48
C THR A 183 9.53 6.22 -19.32
N MET A 184 8.58 7.03 -18.85
CA MET A 184 8.17 8.26 -19.53
C MET A 184 9.29 9.28 -19.62
N ILE A 185 10.05 9.47 -18.53
CA ILE A 185 11.23 10.37 -18.51
C ILE A 185 12.29 9.85 -19.49
N ALA A 186 12.63 8.57 -19.43
CA ALA A 186 13.61 7.97 -20.34
C ALA A 186 13.15 8.03 -21.81
N ALA A 187 11.86 7.78 -22.08
CA ALA A 187 11.27 7.91 -23.40
C ALA A 187 11.32 9.36 -23.90
N ARG A 188 11.06 10.35 -23.02
CA ARG A 188 11.13 11.77 -23.37
C ARG A 188 12.55 12.22 -23.68
N ILE A 189 13.54 11.75 -22.91
CA ILE A 189 14.96 12.00 -23.17
C ILE A 189 15.37 11.43 -24.53
N LYS A 190 14.95 10.20 -24.86
CA LYS A 190 15.21 9.58 -26.18
C LYS A 190 14.41 10.25 -27.31
N ALA A 191 13.24 10.81 -27.02
CA ALA A 191 12.38 11.44 -28.02
C ALA A 191 12.99 12.72 -28.60
N VAL A 192 13.76 13.50 -27.84
CA VAL A 192 14.37 14.75 -28.33
C VAL A 192 15.36 14.51 -29.49
N PRO A 193 16.44 13.71 -29.33
CA PRO A 193 17.40 13.48 -30.42
C PRO A 193 16.77 12.73 -31.60
N THR A 194 15.85 11.79 -31.34
CA THR A 194 15.15 11.07 -32.43
C THR A 194 14.24 11.99 -33.24
N LYS A 195 13.58 12.99 -32.62
CA LYS A 195 12.83 14.01 -33.35
C LYS A 195 13.75 14.87 -34.20
N VAL A 196 14.90 15.31 -33.68
CA VAL A 196 15.88 16.10 -34.45
C VAL A 196 16.38 15.31 -35.67
N ALA A 197 16.82 14.07 -35.48
CA ALA A 197 17.27 13.21 -36.57
C ALA A 197 16.17 12.95 -37.62
N ARG A 198 14.91 12.77 -37.17
CA ARG A 198 13.76 12.62 -38.07
C ARG A 198 13.50 13.89 -38.89
N VAL A 199 13.60 15.07 -38.28
CA VAL A 199 13.41 16.35 -38.99
C VAL A 199 14.47 16.54 -40.07
N VAL A 200 15.74 16.23 -39.78
CA VAL A 200 16.83 16.31 -40.78
C VAL A 200 16.65 15.30 -41.92
N LYS A 201 16.18 14.08 -41.63
CA LYS A 201 15.97 13.03 -42.64
C LYS A 201 14.68 13.22 -43.47
N ALA A 202 13.68 13.91 -42.92
CA ALA A 202 12.36 14.09 -43.55
C ALA A 202 12.39 14.69 -44.96
N PRO A 203 13.13 15.78 -45.27
CA PRO A 203 13.16 16.35 -46.62
C PRO A 203 13.75 15.36 -47.64
N ASN A 204 14.88 14.74 -47.32
CA ASN A 204 15.55 13.78 -48.21
C ASN A 204 14.66 12.56 -48.49
N ALA A 205 13.97 12.06 -47.48
CA ALA A 205 13.04 10.93 -47.63
C ALA A 205 11.80 11.30 -48.45
N LYS A 206 11.28 12.53 -48.34
CA LYS A 206 10.16 13.01 -49.15
C LYS A 206 10.53 13.13 -50.62
N LEU A 207 11.71 13.68 -50.93
CA LEU A 207 12.21 13.77 -52.29
C LEU A 207 12.42 12.38 -52.91
N ALA A 208 13.07 11.46 -52.18
CA ALA A 208 13.27 10.09 -52.67
C ALA A 208 11.95 9.34 -52.91
N ARG A 209 10.91 9.60 -52.09
CA ARG A 209 9.56 9.03 -52.30
C ARG A 209 8.84 9.65 -53.49
N ALA A 210 8.98 10.96 -53.71
CA ALA A 210 8.36 11.64 -54.85
C ALA A 210 8.92 11.13 -56.17
N ILE A 211 10.23 10.91 -56.25
CA ILE A 211 10.90 10.36 -57.44
C ILE A 211 10.40 8.95 -57.74
N LYS A 212 10.32 8.07 -56.72
CA LYS A 212 9.79 6.71 -56.90
C LYS A 212 8.33 6.67 -57.38
N LEU A 213 7.49 7.55 -56.82
CA LEU A 213 6.09 7.65 -57.24
C LEU A 213 5.93 8.23 -58.65
N ALA A 214 6.88 9.04 -59.12
CA ALA A 214 6.88 9.52 -60.49
C ALA A 214 7.26 8.40 -61.47
N THR A 215 8.24 7.57 -61.13
CA THR A 215 8.66 6.44 -61.97
C THR A 215 7.63 5.31 -62.01
N GLU A 216 6.98 4.97 -60.88
CA GLU A 216 5.93 3.93 -60.85
C GLU A 216 4.68 4.32 -61.65
N LYS A 217 4.38 5.62 -61.78
CA LYS A 217 3.26 6.10 -62.60
C LYS A 217 3.53 6.05 -64.10
N GLU A 218 4.79 6.14 -64.51
CA GLU A 218 5.20 5.98 -65.92
C GLU A 218 5.23 4.50 -66.34
N GLU A 219 5.25 3.55 -65.39
CA GLU A 219 5.20 2.11 -65.67
C GLU A 219 3.77 1.54 -65.74
N GLU A 220 2.75 2.30 -65.33
CA GLU A 220 1.32 1.93 -65.38
C GLU A 220 0.55 2.55 -66.58
N GLU A 221 1.17 3.44 -67.37
CA GLU A 221 0.68 3.94 -68.68
C GLU A 221 1.35 3.21 -69.86
#